data_AF-A0A8K0GAM0-F1
#
_entry.id   AF-A0A8K0GAM0-F1
#
_cell.length_a   1.000
_cell.length_b   1.000
_cell.length_c   1.000
_cell.angle_alpha   90.00
_cell.angle_beta   90.00
_cell.angle_gamma   90.00
#
_symmetry.space_group_name_H-M   'P 1'
#
loop_
_entity.id
_entity.type
_entity.pdbx_description
1 polymer ?
#
loop_
_entity_poly.entity_id
_entity_poly.type
_entity_poly.pdbx_seq_one_letter_code
_entity_poly.pdbx_strand_id
1 'polypeptide(L)'
;MKGKENMMNSNDPYELEAIRLSQMFDEVSTDEEEDPYHDSDDEYGSDRNYVPSGSSNSNASSIKNRYGKEQNKPEEVATYNDHMSGIDRCDQMTATYATLRKTIRCRTNSYDLEAQAYIGEWFGEAPGKNEGIRVVMDLTQELRGQNVTCDDLFTSYKLTQTFLKRNLTQPGTVRKNKPELLVKAEE
;
A
#
# COMPACT_ATOMS: atom_id res chain seq x y z
N MET A 1 48.20 29.89 -28.43
CA MET A 1 49.02 30.22 -27.24
C MET A 1 48.39 31.38 -26.47
N LYS A 2 47.31 31.13 -25.72
CA LYS A 2 46.72 32.05 -24.74
C LYS A 2 45.71 31.24 -23.93
N GLY A 3 45.98 31.00 -22.65
CA GLY A 3 45.00 30.34 -21.76
C GLY A 3 45.54 29.34 -20.73
N LYS A 4 46.86 29.15 -20.58
CA LYS A 4 47.41 28.21 -19.57
C LYS A 4 47.85 28.85 -18.25
N GLU A 5 47.68 30.16 -18.06
CA GLU A 5 48.28 30.86 -16.91
C GLU A 5 47.31 31.17 -15.75
N ASN A 6 46.06 30.69 -15.76
CA ASN A 6 45.06 31.09 -14.76
C ASN A 6 44.32 29.94 -14.05
N MET A 7 44.87 28.73 -13.96
CA MET A 7 44.18 27.60 -13.29
C MET A 7 44.77 27.19 -11.93
N MET A 8 45.70 27.96 -11.38
CA MET A 8 46.44 27.56 -10.16
C MET A 8 46.30 28.54 -8.99
N ASN A 9 45.20 29.30 -8.91
CA ASN A 9 44.98 30.19 -7.76
C ASN A 9 43.49 30.41 -7.44
N SER A 10 42.66 29.37 -7.51
CA SER A 10 41.37 29.39 -6.82
C SER A 10 41.56 28.93 -5.38
N ASN A 11 41.21 29.81 -4.43
CA ASN A 11 41.14 29.51 -3.00
C ASN A 11 39.81 28.84 -2.62
N ASP A 12 39.02 28.43 -3.61
CA ASP A 12 37.77 27.74 -3.37
C ASP A 12 38.07 26.26 -3.06
N PRO A 13 37.78 25.78 -1.84
CA PRO A 13 38.09 24.40 -1.44
C PRO A 13 37.47 23.35 -2.36
N TYR A 14 36.35 23.66 -3.03
CA TYR A 14 35.67 22.72 -3.92
C TYR A 14 36.41 22.50 -5.25
N GLU A 15 37.05 23.54 -5.80
CA GLU A 15 37.81 23.40 -7.04
C GLU A 15 39.11 22.61 -6.83
N LEU A 16 39.74 22.78 -5.67
CA LEU A 16 40.93 22.00 -5.28
C LEU A 16 40.58 20.53 -5.05
N GLU A 17 39.45 20.23 -4.41
CA GLU A 17 38.96 18.87 -4.23
C GLU A 17 38.64 18.22 -5.60
N ALA A 18 38.04 18.97 -6.53
CA ALA A 18 37.76 18.48 -7.87
C ALA A 18 39.03 18.14 -8.67
N ILE A 19 40.06 18.98 -8.58
CA ILE A 19 41.36 18.72 -9.23
C ILE A 19 42.03 17.50 -8.61
N ARG A 20 42.00 17.38 -7.27
CA ARG A 20 42.57 16.25 -6.54
C ARG A 20 41.88 14.93 -6.91
N LEU A 21 40.55 14.93 -6.98
CA LEU A 21 39.76 13.76 -7.38
C LEU A 21 40.01 13.37 -8.84
N SER A 22 40.18 14.35 -9.73
CA SER A 22 40.57 14.11 -11.13
C SER A 22 41.95 13.46 -11.23
N GLN A 23 42.94 13.97 -10.48
CA GLN A 23 44.28 13.38 -10.44
C GLN A 23 44.27 11.96 -9.87
N MET A 24 43.47 11.69 -8.83
CA MET A 24 43.30 10.32 -8.31
C MET A 24 42.69 9.36 -9.32
N PHE A 25 41.83 9.83 -10.22
CA PHE A 25 41.19 8.99 -11.24
C PHE A 25 42.14 8.70 -12.41
N ASP A 26 43.01 9.65 -12.76
CA ASP A 26 44.01 9.49 -13.82
C ASP A 26 45.23 8.66 -13.37
N GLU A 27 45.53 8.61 -12.06
CA GLU A 27 46.59 7.78 -11.49
C GLU A 27 46.22 6.30 -11.33
N VAL A 28 44.94 5.93 -11.51
CA VAL A 28 44.53 4.54 -11.77
C VAL A 28 44.95 4.20 -13.21
N SER A 29 46.25 3.96 -13.36
CA SER A 29 46.80 3.23 -14.50
C SER A 29 46.11 1.88 -14.51
N THR A 30 45.26 1.66 -15.50
CA THR A 30 44.79 0.32 -15.86
C THR A 30 46.00 -0.42 -16.43
N ASP A 31 46.83 -0.99 -15.55
CA ASP A 31 47.47 -2.24 -15.91
C ASP A 31 46.34 -3.15 -16.39
N GLU A 32 46.48 -3.68 -17.61
CA GLU A 32 45.50 -4.48 -18.33
C GLU A 32 45.08 -5.71 -17.48
N GLU A 33 44.20 -5.49 -16.50
CA GLU A 33 43.43 -6.55 -15.88
C GLU A 33 42.27 -6.85 -16.82
N GLU A 34 42.41 -7.95 -17.55
CA GLU A 34 41.33 -8.62 -18.26
C GLU A 34 40.10 -8.63 -17.36
N ASP A 35 39.05 -7.88 -17.74
CA ASP A 35 37.79 -7.80 -17.00
C ASP A 35 37.26 -9.24 -16.82
N PRO A 36 37.17 -9.76 -15.58
CA PRO A 36 36.70 -11.12 -15.33
C PRO A 36 35.26 -11.38 -15.80
N TYR A 37 34.52 -10.32 -16.17
CA TYR A 37 33.18 -10.34 -16.71
C TYR A 37 33.12 -9.93 -18.19
N HIS A 38 34.25 -9.98 -18.91
CA HIS A 38 34.27 -9.75 -20.35
C HIS A 38 33.53 -10.88 -21.07
N ASP A 39 32.26 -10.62 -21.43
CA ASP A 39 31.43 -11.51 -22.24
C ASP A 39 32.07 -11.68 -23.62
N SER A 40 32.74 -12.82 -23.79
CA SER A 40 33.48 -13.19 -25.02
C SER A 40 32.59 -13.91 -26.03
N ASP A 41 31.33 -14.17 -25.70
CA ASP A 41 30.35 -14.92 -26.48
C ASP A 41 29.18 -14.07 -27.00
N ASP A 42 29.15 -12.76 -26.71
CA ASP A 42 28.03 -11.85 -27.04
C ASP A 42 26.65 -12.38 -26.59
N GLU A 43 26.60 -13.32 -25.63
CA GLU A 43 25.37 -14.05 -25.29
C GLU A 43 24.48 -13.25 -24.33
N TYR A 44 25.05 -12.35 -23.51
CA TYR A 44 24.31 -11.50 -22.59
C TYR A 44 23.94 -10.15 -23.22
N GLY A 45 22.92 -10.20 -24.10
CA GLY A 45 22.43 -9.04 -24.84
C GLY A 45 21.98 -7.90 -23.92
N SER A 46 22.59 -6.73 -24.09
CA SER A 46 21.88 -5.48 -23.77
C SER A 46 20.56 -5.47 -24.55
N ASP A 47 19.44 -5.12 -23.91
CA ASP A 47 18.10 -5.06 -24.54
C ASP A 47 18.06 -4.25 -25.86
N ARG A 48 19.10 -3.46 -26.14
CA ARG A 48 19.29 -2.70 -27.38
C ARG A 48 19.54 -3.55 -28.63
N ASN A 49 20.04 -4.78 -28.48
CA ASN A 49 20.44 -5.64 -29.62
C ASN A 49 19.57 -6.90 -29.76
N TYR A 50 18.43 -6.97 -29.08
CA TYR A 50 17.53 -8.11 -29.19
C TYR A 50 16.92 -8.18 -30.60
N VAL A 51 17.38 -9.15 -31.39
CA VAL A 51 16.78 -9.53 -32.68
C VAL A 51 16.17 -10.92 -32.48
N PRO A 52 14.83 -11.07 -32.57
CA PRO A 52 14.19 -12.34 -32.31
C PRO A 52 14.62 -13.38 -33.36
N SER A 53 15.44 -14.34 -32.94
CA SER A 53 15.92 -15.45 -33.75
C SER A 53 14.81 -16.48 -33.94
N GLY A 54 13.89 -16.20 -34.87
CA GLY A 54 12.84 -17.14 -35.22
C GLY A 54 11.53 -16.50 -35.66
N SER A 55 11.56 -15.51 -36.57
CA SER A 55 10.32 -15.05 -37.20
C SER A 55 9.93 -15.97 -38.37
N SER A 56 9.53 -17.20 -38.06
CA SER A 56 8.49 -17.84 -38.86
C SER A 56 7.16 -17.31 -38.33
N ASN A 57 6.76 -16.16 -38.87
CA ASN A 57 5.44 -15.58 -38.66
C ASN A 57 4.37 -16.60 -39.10
N SER A 58 3.70 -17.24 -38.14
CA SER A 58 2.32 -17.66 -38.29
C SER A 58 1.91 -18.38 -37.02
N ASN A 59 1.27 -17.67 -36.10
CA ASN A 59 0.14 -18.17 -35.30
C ASN A 59 -0.43 -16.98 -34.51
N ALA A 60 -0.77 -15.89 -35.19
CA ALA A 60 -1.57 -14.87 -34.54
C ALA A 60 -2.95 -15.47 -34.24
N SER A 61 -3.32 -15.55 -32.96
CA SER A 61 -4.66 -15.96 -32.58
C SER A 61 -5.59 -14.74 -32.63
N SER A 62 -6.70 -14.86 -33.36
CA SER A 62 -7.71 -13.81 -33.39
C SER A 62 -8.54 -13.89 -32.12
N ILE A 63 -8.31 -12.95 -31.19
CA ILE A 63 -9.01 -12.87 -29.91
C ILE A 63 -10.01 -11.72 -29.98
N LYS A 64 -11.24 -11.98 -29.55
CA LYS A 64 -12.29 -10.96 -29.44
C LYS A 64 -12.17 -10.24 -28.11
N ASN A 65 -12.11 -8.91 -28.14
CA ASN A 65 -12.20 -8.10 -26.93
C ASN A 65 -13.63 -8.12 -26.36
N ARG A 66 -13.78 -7.68 -25.10
CA ARG A 66 -15.07 -7.50 -24.40
C ARG A 66 -16.13 -6.67 -25.15
N TYR A 67 -15.71 -5.86 -26.13
CA TYR A 67 -16.57 -5.06 -26.99
C TYR A 67 -16.80 -5.67 -28.38
N GLY A 68 -16.43 -6.94 -28.58
CA GLY A 68 -16.61 -7.69 -29.83
C GLY A 68 -15.63 -7.35 -30.96
N LYS A 69 -14.63 -6.51 -30.72
CA LYS A 69 -13.60 -6.17 -31.72
C LYS A 69 -12.53 -7.26 -31.75
N GLU A 70 -12.18 -7.73 -32.95
CA GLU A 70 -11.10 -8.69 -33.16
C GLU A 70 -9.74 -8.01 -33.04
N GLN A 71 -8.85 -8.60 -32.25
CA GLN A 71 -7.47 -8.19 -32.09
C GLN A 71 -6.56 -9.38 -32.32
N ASN A 72 -5.54 -9.18 -33.15
CA ASN A 72 -4.50 -10.17 -33.39
C ASN A 72 -3.46 -10.03 -32.30
N LYS A 73 -3.42 -11.00 -31.39
CA LYS A 73 -2.36 -11.11 -30.38
C LYS A 73 -1.43 -12.26 -30.78
N PRO A 74 -0.12 -12.14 -30.52
CA PRO A 74 0.81 -13.25 -30.71
C PRO A 74 0.40 -14.45 -29.82
N GLU A 75 0.66 -15.67 -30.30
CA GLU A 75 0.25 -16.93 -29.66
C GLU A 75 0.79 -17.04 -28.22
N GLU A 76 2.01 -16.59 -28.01
CA GLU A 76 2.71 -16.63 -26.74
C GLU A 76 1.98 -15.79 -25.68
N VAL A 77 1.44 -14.65 -26.09
CA VAL A 77 0.65 -13.77 -25.21
C VAL A 77 -0.75 -14.32 -24.99
N ALA A 78 -1.33 -14.98 -26.00
CA ALA A 78 -2.64 -15.61 -25.89
C ALA A 78 -2.62 -16.80 -24.91
N THR A 79 -1.69 -17.73 -25.12
CA THR A 79 -1.47 -18.92 -24.27
C THR A 79 -1.13 -18.55 -22.83
N TYR A 80 -0.34 -17.48 -22.62
CA TYR A 80 -0.10 -16.91 -21.30
C TYR A 80 -1.40 -16.42 -20.67
N ASN A 81 -2.13 -15.53 -21.35
CA ASN A 81 -3.37 -14.93 -20.81
C ASN A 81 -4.48 -15.96 -20.54
N ASP A 82 -4.55 -17.05 -21.31
CA ASP A 82 -5.53 -18.13 -21.11
C ASP A 82 -5.42 -18.77 -19.71
N HIS A 83 -4.21 -18.83 -19.14
CA HIS A 83 -3.94 -19.42 -17.83
C HIS A 83 -3.81 -18.38 -16.69
N MET A 84 -3.75 -17.09 -17.02
CA MET A 84 -3.60 -16.01 -16.02
C MET A 84 -4.91 -15.57 -15.37
N SER A 85 -6.05 -16.11 -15.83
CA SER A 85 -7.38 -15.84 -15.27
C SER A 85 -7.52 -16.19 -13.77
N GLY A 86 -6.67 -17.09 -13.25
CA GLY A 86 -6.68 -17.50 -11.85
C GLY A 86 -6.23 -16.39 -10.88
N ILE A 87 -5.22 -15.61 -11.27
CA ILE A 87 -4.70 -14.50 -10.45
C ILE A 87 -5.72 -13.36 -10.44
N ASP A 88 -6.25 -12.97 -11.60
CA ASP A 88 -7.28 -11.94 -11.71
C ASP A 88 -8.54 -12.27 -10.90
N ARG A 89 -8.95 -13.55 -10.89
CA ARG A 89 -10.10 -14.00 -10.08
C ARG A 89 -9.79 -13.96 -8.59
N CYS A 90 -8.57 -14.31 -8.19
CA CYS A 90 -8.12 -14.21 -6.80
C CYS A 90 -8.07 -12.73 -6.35
N ASP A 91 -7.56 -11.83 -7.18
CA ASP A 91 -7.51 -10.40 -6.89
C ASP A 91 -8.92 -9.79 -6.85
N GLN A 92 -9.80 -10.19 -7.77
CA GLN A 92 -11.20 -9.79 -7.75
C GLN A 92 -11.91 -10.28 -6.47
N MET A 93 -11.68 -11.54 -6.07
CA MET A 93 -12.19 -12.07 -4.81
C MET A 93 -11.62 -11.31 -3.62
N THR A 94 -10.32 -11.07 -3.58
CA THR A 94 -9.64 -10.34 -2.49
C THR A 94 -10.19 -8.92 -2.33
N ALA A 95 -10.51 -8.24 -3.43
CA ALA A 95 -11.16 -6.94 -3.40
C ALA A 95 -12.60 -7.00 -2.88
N THR A 96 -13.37 -8.04 -3.25
CA THR A 96 -14.78 -8.19 -2.84
C THR A 96 -14.99 -8.78 -1.45
N TYR A 97 -14.11 -9.66 -0.98
CA TYR A 97 -14.21 -10.37 0.31
C TYR A 97 -13.44 -9.68 1.44
N ALA A 98 -13.25 -8.36 1.36
CA ALA A 98 -12.75 -7.60 2.49
C ALA A 98 -13.78 -7.67 3.62
N THR A 99 -13.49 -8.48 4.64
CA THR A 99 -14.29 -8.55 5.85
C THR A 99 -14.25 -7.18 6.53
N LEU A 100 -15.42 -6.62 6.82
CA LEU A 100 -15.51 -5.40 7.62
C LEU A 100 -14.90 -5.70 9.00
N ARG A 101 -13.97 -4.87 9.46
CA ARG A 101 -13.31 -5.02 10.77
C ARG A 101 -13.67 -3.83 11.65
N LYS A 102 -13.97 -4.12 12.92
CA LYS A 102 -14.13 -3.11 13.96
C LYS A 102 -12.84 -3.11 14.77
N THR A 103 -12.07 -2.03 14.70
CA THR A 103 -10.76 -1.94 15.34
C THR A 103 -10.71 -0.79 16.34
N ILE A 104 -9.93 -0.95 17.40
CA ILE A 104 -9.54 0.14 18.29
C ILE A 104 -8.10 0.53 18.01
N ARG A 105 -7.87 1.82 17.80
CA ARG A 105 -6.57 2.36 17.39
C ARG A 105 -6.03 3.34 18.39
N CYS A 106 -4.75 3.24 18.68
CA CYS A 106 -4.05 4.22 19.49
C CYS A 106 -3.91 5.53 18.70
N ARG A 107 -4.36 6.65 19.28
CA ARG A 107 -4.29 7.96 18.63
C ARG A 107 -2.86 8.41 18.32
N THR A 108 -1.91 8.13 19.21
CA THR A 108 -0.54 8.64 19.11
C THR A 108 0.27 7.88 18.07
N ASN A 109 0.12 6.55 18.05
CA ASN A 109 1.04 5.68 17.31
C ASN A 109 0.37 5.01 16.11
N SER A 110 -0.93 5.27 15.88
CA SER A 110 -1.77 4.67 14.83
C SER A 110 -1.83 3.14 14.81
N TYR A 111 -1.26 2.46 15.81
CA TYR A 111 -1.33 1.01 15.95
C TYR A 111 -2.74 0.56 16.30
N ASP A 112 -3.17 -0.52 15.65
CA ASP A 112 -4.37 -1.28 16.03
C ASP A 112 -4.05 -2.06 17.31
N LEU A 113 -4.84 -1.85 18.37
CA LEU A 113 -4.67 -2.57 19.64
C LEU A 113 -5.46 -3.88 19.62
N GLU A 114 -6.70 -3.82 19.12
CA GLU A 114 -7.59 -4.97 19.01
C GLU A 114 -8.51 -4.82 17.79
N ALA A 115 -8.86 -5.94 17.16
CA ALA A 115 -9.69 -5.99 15.97
C ALA A 115 -10.66 -7.17 16.02
N GLN A 116 -11.95 -6.91 15.78
CA GLN A 116 -12.98 -7.93 15.66
C GLN A 116 -13.56 -7.94 14.23
N ALA A 117 -13.61 -9.11 13.60
CA ALA A 117 -14.25 -9.28 12.30
C ALA A 117 -15.77 -9.15 12.42
N TYR A 118 -16.38 -8.41 11.50
CA TYR A 118 -17.84 -8.36 11.36
C TYR A 118 -18.28 -9.43 10.37
N ILE A 119 -18.91 -10.47 10.89
CA ILE A 119 -19.30 -11.67 10.13
C ILE A 119 -20.76 -11.57 9.63
N GLY A 120 -21.45 -10.46 9.93
CA GLY A 120 -22.87 -10.27 9.59
C GLY A 120 -23.81 -11.07 10.50
N GLU A 121 -25.07 -11.13 10.10
CA GLU A 121 -26.11 -11.89 10.79
C GLU A 121 -26.05 -13.36 10.33
N TRP A 122 -25.90 -14.28 11.29
CA TRP A 122 -25.92 -15.71 11.00
C TRP A 122 -27.35 -16.17 10.74
N PHE A 123 -27.52 -17.09 9.80
CA PHE A 123 -28.83 -17.57 9.38
C PHE A 123 -29.57 -18.25 10.56
N GLY A 124 -30.68 -17.64 11.02
CA GLY A 124 -31.55 -18.21 12.06
C GLY A 124 -31.37 -17.66 13.48
N GLU A 125 -30.44 -16.72 13.71
CA GLU A 125 -30.33 -16.02 14.99
C GLU A 125 -31.11 -14.71 14.95
N ALA A 126 -31.83 -14.36 16.03
CA ALA A 126 -32.54 -13.09 16.09
C ALA A 126 -31.53 -11.94 16.09
N PRO A 127 -31.78 -10.83 15.36
CA PRO A 127 -30.83 -9.74 15.26
C PRO A 127 -30.45 -9.23 16.66
N GLY A 128 -29.14 -9.24 16.94
CA GLY A 128 -28.60 -8.84 18.23
C GLY A 128 -28.99 -7.39 18.54
N LYS A 129 -29.85 -7.18 19.54
CA LYS A 129 -30.16 -5.82 20.00
C LYS A 129 -28.90 -5.20 20.62
N ASN A 130 -28.49 -4.02 20.13
CA ASN A 130 -27.35 -3.23 20.63
C ASN A 130 -25.96 -3.83 20.33
N GLU A 131 -25.75 -4.42 19.15
CA GLU A 131 -24.44 -4.97 18.78
C GLU A 131 -23.28 -3.97 18.90
N GLY A 132 -23.55 -2.68 18.61
CA GLY A 132 -22.54 -1.63 18.72
C GLY A 132 -21.97 -1.51 20.14
N ILE A 133 -22.81 -1.61 21.17
CA ILE A 133 -22.38 -1.52 22.57
C ILE A 133 -21.55 -2.75 22.96
N ARG A 134 -21.97 -3.95 22.54
CA ARG A 134 -21.24 -5.19 22.82
C ARG A 134 -19.84 -5.15 22.23
N VAL A 135 -19.74 -4.84 20.93
CA VAL A 135 -18.43 -4.81 20.26
C VAL A 135 -17.49 -3.81 20.89
N VAL A 136 -17.97 -2.61 21.20
CA VAL A 136 -17.14 -1.60 21.86
C VAL A 136 -16.69 -2.06 23.25
N MET A 137 -17.55 -2.76 23.99
CA MET A 137 -17.19 -3.29 25.31
C MET A 137 -16.14 -4.40 25.29
N ASP A 138 -16.20 -5.24 24.27
CA ASP A 138 -15.23 -6.32 24.05
C ASP A 138 -13.87 -5.70 23.68
N LEU A 139 -13.85 -4.80 22.68
CA LEU A 139 -12.63 -4.10 22.23
C LEU A 139 -11.97 -3.20 23.29
N THR A 140 -12.67 -2.91 24.39
CA THR A 140 -12.17 -2.03 25.46
C THR A 140 -12.00 -2.77 26.78
N GLN A 141 -12.10 -4.10 26.77
CA GLN A 141 -12.02 -4.91 27.98
C GLN A 141 -10.69 -4.74 28.73
N GLU A 142 -9.60 -4.53 27.99
CA GLU A 142 -8.25 -4.39 28.55
C GLU A 142 -7.84 -2.95 28.86
N LEU A 143 -8.63 -1.96 28.44
CA LEU A 143 -8.33 -0.55 28.69
C LEU A 143 -8.73 -0.12 30.10
N ARG A 144 -7.88 0.69 30.75
CA ARG A 144 -8.10 1.19 32.12
C ARG A 144 -7.59 2.62 32.26
N GLY A 145 -8.51 3.56 32.50
CA GLY A 145 -8.17 4.97 32.70
C GLY A 145 -7.90 5.76 31.42
N GLN A 146 -8.10 5.16 30.23
CA GLN A 146 -7.98 5.87 28.96
C GLN A 146 -9.28 6.58 28.56
N ASN A 147 -9.12 7.57 27.69
CA ASN A 147 -10.21 8.22 26.99
C ASN A 147 -10.45 7.48 25.67
N VAL A 148 -11.64 6.92 25.50
CA VAL A 148 -12.04 6.18 24.31
C VAL A 148 -12.91 7.08 23.45
N THR A 149 -12.44 7.40 22.24
CA THR A 149 -13.24 8.15 21.26
C THR A 149 -13.89 7.17 20.29
N CYS A 150 -15.22 7.20 20.20
CA CYS A 150 -15.99 6.39 19.26
C CYS A 150 -16.62 7.28 18.17
N ASP A 151 -17.04 6.66 17.07
CA ASP A 151 -17.83 7.35 16.05
C ASP A 151 -19.28 7.61 16.53
N ASP A 152 -20.06 8.28 15.69
CA ASP A 152 -21.47 8.61 15.95
C ASP A 152 -22.38 7.38 16.09
N LEU A 153 -22.07 6.29 15.37
CA LEU A 153 -22.85 5.05 15.30
C LEU A 153 -22.70 4.23 16.59
N PHE A 154 -21.50 4.20 17.14
CA PHE A 154 -21.17 3.47 18.36
C PHE A 154 -21.44 4.29 19.62
N THR A 155 -21.57 5.61 19.51
CA THR A 155 -21.87 6.45 20.68
C THR A 155 -23.29 6.18 21.21
N SER A 156 -23.46 5.98 22.51
CA SER A 156 -24.79 5.90 23.17
C SER A 156 -24.66 6.31 24.63
N TYR A 157 -25.71 6.85 25.24
CA TYR A 157 -25.65 7.26 26.63
C TYR A 157 -25.62 6.05 27.59
N LYS A 158 -26.27 4.93 27.23
CA LYS A 158 -26.08 3.66 27.96
C LYS A 158 -24.61 3.20 27.96
N LEU A 159 -23.92 3.33 26.82
CA LEU A 159 -22.50 2.95 26.69
C LEU A 159 -21.62 3.82 27.60
N THR A 160 -21.82 5.13 27.60
CA THR A 160 -21.01 6.05 28.43
C THR A 160 -21.17 5.79 29.92
N GLN A 161 -22.38 5.47 30.40
CA GLN A 161 -22.59 5.06 31.80
C GLN A 161 -21.79 3.81 32.17
N THR A 162 -21.74 2.82 31.27
CA THR A 162 -20.99 1.58 31.51
C THR A 162 -19.47 1.78 31.44
N PHE A 163 -18.98 2.73 30.64
CA PHE A 163 -17.58 3.16 30.65
C PHE A 163 -17.20 3.87 31.94
N LEU A 164 -18.07 4.74 32.44
CA LEU A 164 -17.81 5.46 33.70
C LEU A 164 -17.63 4.48 34.87
N LYS A 165 -18.41 3.39 34.91
CA LYS A 165 -18.24 2.30 35.90
C LYS A 165 -16.88 1.59 35.79
N ARG A 166 -16.26 1.59 34.62
CA ARG A 166 -14.94 1.00 34.34
C ARG A 166 -13.80 2.02 34.42
N ASN A 167 -14.04 3.24 34.91
CA ASN A 167 -13.08 4.35 34.90
C ASN A 167 -12.55 4.68 33.48
N LEU A 168 -13.39 4.53 32.47
CA LEU A 168 -13.13 4.99 31.11
C LEU A 168 -13.98 6.22 30.83
N THR A 169 -13.45 7.15 30.04
CA THR A 169 -14.21 8.32 29.58
C THR A 169 -14.44 8.25 28.08
N GLN A 170 -15.60 8.74 27.61
CA GLN A 170 -15.93 8.77 26.19
C GLN A 170 -16.27 10.19 25.73
N PRO A 171 -15.27 10.98 25.31
CA PRO A 171 -15.53 12.22 24.60
C PRO A 171 -15.94 11.91 23.15
N GLY A 172 -16.94 12.61 22.63
CA GLY A 172 -17.39 12.39 21.26
C GLY A 172 -18.63 13.18 20.87
N THR A 173 -19.02 13.02 19.61
CA THR A 173 -20.21 13.61 19.03
C THR A 173 -21.42 12.71 19.23
N VAL A 174 -22.59 13.32 19.41
CA VAL A 174 -23.85 12.60 19.60
C VAL A 174 -24.83 13.09 18.55
N ARG A 175 -25.38 12.15 17.75
CA ARG A 175 -26.45 12.46 16.78
C ARG A 175 -27.67 13.06 17.47
N LYS A 176 -28.21 14.15 16.92
CA LYS A 176 -29.37 14.89 17.45
C LYS A 176 -30.64 14.03 17.57
N ASN A 177 -30.80 13.05 16.68
CA ASN A 177 -31.99 12.20 16.64
C ASN A 177 -31.97 11.07 17.69
N LYS A 178 -31.05 11.08 18.66
CA LYS A 178 -31.03 10.06 19.72
C LYS A 178 -32.12 10.33 20.75
N PRO A 179 -32.89 9.30 21.15
CA PRO A 179 -33.97 9.45 22.13
C PRO A 179 -33.47 9.83 23.53
N GLU A 180 -32.16 9.66 23.77
CA GLU A 180 -31.50 9.93 25.04
C GLU A 180 -31.21 11.44 25.24
N LEU A 181 -31.35 12.26 24.18
CA LEU A 181 -31.14 13.69 24.25
C LEU A 181 -32.44 14.39 24.65
N LEU A 182 -32.36 15.26 25.66
CA LEU A 182 -33.48 16.12 26.03
C LEU A 182 -33.78 17.06 24.86
N VAL A 183 -35.00 16.97 24.33
CA VAL A 183 -35.52 18.00 23.42
C VAL A 183 -35.66 19.27 24.25
N LYS A 184 -34.99 20.35 23.85
CA LYS A 184 -35.19 21.65 24.49
C LYS A 184 -36.67 22.01 24.31
N ALA A 185 -37.40 22.18 25.41
CA ALA A 185 -38.71 22.81 25.37
C ALA A 185 -38.48 24.23 24.80
N GLU A 186 -39.16 24.55 23.70
CA GLU A 186 -39.16 25.89 23.15
C GLU A 186 -39.85 26.81 24.17
N GLU A 187 -39.14 27.84 24.64
CA GLU A 187 -39.68 28.99 25.38
C GLU A 187 -40.18 30.07 24.42
#